data_AF-A0AAU0URW6-F1
#
_entry.id   AF-A0AAU0URW6-F1
#
_cell.length_a   1.000
_cell.length_b   1.000
_cell.length_c   1.000
_cell.angle_alpha   90.00
_cell.angle_beta   90.00
_cell.angle_gamma   90.00
#
_symmetry.space_group_name_H-M   'P 1'
#
loop_
_entity.id
_entity.type
_entity.pdbx_description
1 polymer ?
#
loop_
_entity_poly.entity_id
_entity_poly.type
_entity_poly.pdbx_seq_one_letter_code
_entity_poly.pdbx_strand_id
1 'polypeptide(L)'
;MKIVYHCFGGSHSSVTAAALHLGLIPETRLPTAAELNKIPYFDQQLAEDHGDFKYMGTDKEGNPVYIVGKRNLGPMFEPLIRGLARVFSIPQDDILVVDTMPCVNWIMVVGGILSRKLGIVSVGRPIVIHGTRQSHGNFVKLTDQVKTTIMQLKES
;
A
#
# COMPACT_ATOMS: atom_id res chain seq x y z
N MET A 1 -8.95 -9.31 11.70
CA MET A 1 -8.66 -9.42 10.25
C MET A 1 -7.24 -8.92 9.97
N LYS A 2 -6.56 -9.44 8.94
CA LYS A 2 -5.28 -8.94 8.42
C LYS A 2 -5.53 -8.16 7.14
N ILE A 3 -4.97 -6.96 7.03
CA ILE A 3 -5.17 -6.07 5.88
C ILE A 3 -3.88 -6.00 5.08
N VAL A 4 -3.93 -6.34 3.80
CA VAL A 4 -2.77 -6.39 2.91
C VAL A 4 -2.96 -5.41 1.77
N TYR A 5 -2.27 -4.27 1.84
CA TYR A 5 -2.19 -3.34 0.72
C TYR A 5 -1.12 -3.79 -0.28
N HIS A 6 -1.45 -3.84 -1.56
CA HIS A 6 -0.48 -4.23 -2.58
C HIS A 6 -0.45 -3.29 -3.78
N CYS A 7 0.70 -3.28 -4.44
CA CYS A 7 0.89 -2.70 -5.76
C CYS A 7 2.02 -3.45 -6.48
N PHE A 8 2.44 -2.96 -7.65
CA PHE A 8 3.51 -3.59 -8.41
C PHE A 8 4.81 -3.75 -7.60
N GLY A 9 5.34 -2.65 -7.05
CA GLY A 9 6.66 -2.61 -6.43
C GLY A 9 6.69 -2.48 -4.92
N GLY A 10 5.52 -2.38 -4.26
CA GLY A 10 5.39 -2.31 -2.81
C GLY A 10 6.07 -1.11 -2.11
N SER A 11 6.53 -0.10 -2.87
CA SER A 11 7.39 0.98 -2.38
C SER A 11 6.68 2.34 -2.21
N HIS A 12 5.54 2.55 -2.89
CA HIS A 12 4.91 3.88 -2.96
C HIS A 12 3.43 3.87 -2.65
N SER A 13 2.58 3.31 -3.53
CA SER A 13 1.12 3.41 -3.38
C SER A 13 0.57 2.54 -2.25
N SER A 14 1.04 1.29 -2.12
CA SER A 14 0.67 0.40 -1.01
C SER A 14 1.13 0.96 0.33
N VAL A 15 2.36 1.46 0.38
CA VAL A 15 2.95 2.14 1.54
C VAL A 15 2.10 3.35 1.95
N THR A 16 1.76 4.22 0.98
CA THR A 16 0.99 5.44 1.25
C THR A 16 -0.42 5.10 1.74
N ALA A 17 -1.11 4.14 1.11
CA ALA A 17 -2.44 3.73 1.53
C ALA A 17 -2.42 3.10 2.94
N ALA A 18 -1.47 2.24 3.24
CA ALA A 18 -1.30 1.67 4.57
C ALA A 18 -0.98 2.75 5.62
N ALA A 19 -0.15 3.74 5.28
CA ALA A 19 0.17 4.86 6.16
C ALA A 19 -1.05 5.75 6.46
N LEU A 20 -1.88 6.03 5.45
CA LEU A 20 -3.16 6.73 5.64
C LEU A 20 -4.11 5.93 6.51
N HIS A 21 -4.26 4.62 6.22
CA HIS A 21 -5.09 3.73 7.02
C HIS A 21 -4.71 3.76 8.50
N LEU A 22 -3.40 3.71 8.78
CA LEU A 22 -2.84 3.73 10.13
C LEU A 22 -2.81 5.13 10.77
N GLY A 23 -3.26 6.18 10.06
CA GLY A 23 -3.24 7.56 10.55
C GLY A 23 -1.84 8.15 10.70
N LEU A 24 -0.83 7.62 10.01
CA LEU A 24 0.56 8.11 10.04
C LEU A 24 0.74 9.41 9.24
N ILE A 25 -0.14 9.67 8.29
CA ILE A 25 -0.18 10.91 7.49
C ILE A 25 -1.61 11.47 7.45
N PRO A 26 -1.79 12.78 7.24
CA PRO A 26 -3.10 13.42 7.30
C PRO A 26 -4.06 12.96 6.18
N GLU A 27 -5.33 12.84 6.54
CA GLU A 27 -6.44 12.56 5.61
C GLU A 27 -7.05 13.85 5.04
N THR A 28 -7.06 14.94 5.82
CA THR A 28 -7.79 16.19 5.50
C THR A 28 -6.95 17.24 4.78
N ARG A 29 -5.65 17.00 4.61
CA ARG A 29 -4.73 17.88 3.89
C ARG A 29 -3.67 17.07 3.16
N LEU A 30 -3.00 17.70 2.20
CA LEU A 30 -1.84 17.09 1.56
C LEU A 30 -0.72 16.86 2.59
N PRO A 31 -0.10 15.66 2.61
CA PRO A 31 1.10 15.42 3.40
C PRO A 31 2.26 16.23 2.83
N THR A 32 3.15 16.66 3.72
CA THR A 32 4.42 17.27 3.38
C THR A 32 5.41 16.21 2.89
N ALA A 33 6.46 16.63 2.20
CA ALA A 33 7.55 15.74 1.80
C ALA A 33 8.21 15.07 3.03
N ALA A 34 8.35 15.80 4.14
CA ALA A 34 8.93 15.29 5.37
C ALA A 34 8.06 14.20 6.02
N GLU A 35 6.73 14.37 6.02
CA GLU A 35 5.80 13.34 6.49
C GLU A 35 5.88 12.08 5.64
N LEU A 36 5.87 12.21 4.31
CA LEU A 36 5.99 11.07 3.40
C LEU A 36 7.32 10.32 3.58
N ASN A 37 8.44 11.04 3.73
CA ASN A 37 9.76 10.44 3.94
C ASN A 37 9.90 9.72 5.29
N LYS A 38 9.05 10.03 6.28
CA LYS A 38 9.03 9.35 7.58
C LYS A 38 8.21 8.07 7.57
N ILE A 39 7.40 7.83 6.53
CA ILE A 39 6.62 6.59 6.43
C ILE A 39 7.59 5.41 6.28
N PRO A 40 7.42 4.33 7.07
CA PRO A 40 8.19 3.11 6.89
C PRO A 40 8.11 2.59 5.45
N TYR A 41 9.24 2.13 4.92
CA TYR A 41 9.39 1.55 3.57
C TYR A 41 9.12 2.49 2.38
N PHE A 42 8.75 3.75 2.59
CA PHE A 42 8.42 4.66 1.50
C PHE A 42 9.63 4.96 0.62
N ASP A 43 9.53 4.60 -0.66
CA ASP A 43 10.62 4.66 -1.63
C ASP A 43 11.89 3.96 -1.13
N GLN A 44 11.73 2.79 -0.50
CA GLN A 44 12.83 1.97 0.02
C GLN A 44 12.87 0.57 -0.59
N GLN A 45 11.72 -0.07 -0.82
CA GLN A 45 11.69 -1.45 -1.34
C GLN A 45 12.45 -1.60 -2.67
N LEU A 46 13.21 -2.69 -2.75
CA LEU A 46 13.96 -3.12 -3.92
C LEU A 46 13.28 -4.30 -4.61
N ALA A 47 13.80 -4.64 -5.78
CA ALA A 47 13.36 -5.76 -6.59
C ALA A 47 13.37 -7.12 -5.84
N GLU A 48 14.27 -7.30 -4.89
CA GLU A 48 14.40 -8.51 -4.06
C GLU A 48 13.36 -8.59 -2.93
N ASP A 49 12.79 -7.46 -2.50
CA ASP A 49 11.74 -7.42 -1.48
C ASP A 49 10.36 -7.82 -2.02
N HIS A 50 10.21 -7.99 -3.33
CA HIS A 50 8.91 -8.30 -3.91
C HIS A 50 8.42 -9.69 -3.49
N GLY A 51 7.15 -9.77 -3.11
CA GLY A 51 6.55 -10.97 -2.49
C GLY A 51 6.73 -11.04 -0.97
N ASP A 52 7.59 -10.20 -0.37
CA ASP A 52 7.73 -10.13 1.07
C ASP A 52 6.64 -9.23 1.69
N PHE A 53 5.91 -9.78 2.66
CA PHE A 53 4.84 -9.09 3.36
C PHE A 53 5.43 -8.30 4.53
N LYS A 54 5.60 -6.99 4.35
CA LYS A 54 6.15 -6.14 5.40
C LYS A 54 5.03 -5.64 6.30
N TYR A 55 5.19 -5.84 7.61
CA TYR A 55 4.28 -5.30 8.61
C TYR A 55 4.47 -3.78 8.73
N MET A 56 3.35 -3.05 8.70
CA MET A 56 3.32 -1.57 8.82
C MET A 56 2.86 -1.11 10.20
N GLY A 57 1.94 -1.84 10.85
CA GLY A 57 1.35 -1.44 12.12
C GLY A 57 0.00 -2.12 12.36
N THR A 58 -0.63 -1.80 13.48
CA THR A 58 -1.99 -2.23 13.80
C THR A 58 -2.90 -1.01 13.77
N ASP A 59 -4.07 -1.13 13.13
CA ASP A 59 -5.05 -0.05 13.08
C ASP A 59 -5.76 0.15 14.44
N LYS A 60 -6.65 1.15 14.53
CA LYS A 60 -7.42 1.43 15.75
C LYS A 60 -8.35 0.29 16.18
N GLU A 61 -8.67 -0.59 15.25
CA GLU A 61 -9.62 -1.70 15.37
C GLU A 61 -8.93 -3.04 15.69
N GLY A 62 -7.61 -3.01 15.94
CA GLY A 62 -6.81 -4.19 16.26
C GLY A 62 -6.39 -5.02 15.07
N ASN A 63 -6.58 -4.55 13.82
CA ASN A 63 -6.22 -5.28 12.62
C ASN A 63 -4.75 -5.01 12.24
N PRO A 64 -3.92 -6.06 12.08
CA PRO A 64 -2.58 -5.93 11.54
C PRO A 64 -2.61 -5.52 10.06
N VAL A 65 -1.84 -4.49 9.71
CA VAL A 65 -1.72 -3.93 8.36
C VAL A 65 -0.35 -4.26 7.77
N TYR A 66 -0.36 -4.74 6.53
CA TYR A 66 0.82 -5.16 5.77
C TYR A 66 0.86 -4.51 4.40
N ILE A 67 2.05 -4.46 3.82
CA ILE A 67 2.29 -4.10 2.42
C ILE A 67 3.03 -5.21 1.68
N VAL A 68 2.82 -5.29 0.37
CA VAL A 68 3.57 -6.22 -0.49
C VAL A 68 3.63 -5.74 -1.95
N GLY A 69 4.79 -5.94 -2.58
CA GLY A 69 4.97 -5.76 -4.03
C GLY A 69 4.65 -7.04 -4.79
N LYS A 70 3.62 -7.04 -5.66
CA LYS A 70 3.13 -8.22 -6.38
C LYS A 70 3.76 -8.46 -7.77
N ARG A 71 4.57 -7.53 -8.29
CA ARG A 71 5.07 -7.53 -9.68
C ARG A 71 3.95 -7.83 -10.70
N ASN A 72 4.20 -8.78 -11.60
CA ASN A 72 3.38 -9.18 -12.71
C ASN A 72 2.29 -10.19 -12.33
N LEU A 73 2.09 -10.48 -11.04
CA LEU A 73 0.98 -11.35 -10.62
C LEU A 73 -0.37 -10.75 -10.97
N GLY A 74 -0.48 -9.41 -11.09
CA GLY A 74 -1.67 -8.76 -11.65
C GLY A 74 -2.96 -9.19 -10.93
N PRO A 75 -4.00 -9.62 -11.66
CA PRO A 75 -5.25 -10.14 -11.07
C PRO A 75 -5.09 -11.48 -10.35
N MET A 76 -4.01 -12.24 -10.58
CA MET A 76 -3.79 -13.54 -9.93
C MET A 76 -3.33 -13.44 -8.48
N PHE A 77 -2.95 -12.24 -8.02
CA PHE A 77 -2.46 -12.05 -6.67
C PHE A 77 -3.50 -12.41 -5.60
N GLU A 78 -4.72 -11.85 -5.69
CA GLU A 78 -5.76 -12.13 -4.71
C GLU A 78 -6.21 -13.61 -4.71
N PRO A 79 -6.49 -14.27 -5.86
CA PRO A 79 -6.79 -15.70 -5.90
C PRO A 79 -5.68 -16.56 -5.29
N LEU A 80 -4.40 -16.19 -5.47
CA LEU A 80 -3.27 -16.89 -4.86
C LEU A 80 -3.32 -16.79 -3.32
N ILE A 81 -3.55 -15.59 -2.77
CA ILE A 81 -3.65 -15.40 -1.31
C ILE A 81 -4.85 -16.16 -0.74
N ARG A 82 -6.01 -16.10 -1.41
CA ARG A 82 -7.20 -16.87 -1.01
C ARG A 82 -6.96 -18.39 -1.10
N GLY A 83 -6.24 -18.84 -2.11
CA GLY A 83 -5.80 -20.23 -2.27
C GLY A 83 -4.95 -20.68 -1.09
N LEU A 84 -3.91 -19.91 -0.73
CA LEU A 84 -3.05 -20.20 0.43
C LEU A 84 -3.84 -20.17 1.74
N ALA A 85 -4.71 -19.19 1.94
CA ALA A 85 -5.56 -19.10 3.12
C ALA A 85 -6.38 -20.39 3.33
N ARG A 86 -6.96 -20.96 2.26
CA ARG A 86 -7.68 -22.25 2.33
C ARG A 86 -6.77 -23.40 2.74
N VAL A 87 -5.55 -23.49 2.18
CA VAL A 87 -4.57 -24.53 2.53
C VAL A 87 -4.23 -24.51 4.01
N PHE A 88 -4.12 -23.31 4.59
CA PHE A 88 -3.83 -23.13 6.03
C PHE A 88 -5.07 -23.03 6.91
N SER A 89 -6.27 -23.32 6.37
CA SER A 89 -7.55 -23.22 7.10
C SER A 89 -7.80 -21.83 7.74
N ILE A 90 -7.31 -20.77 7.10
CA ILE A 90 -7.58 -19.39 7.49
C ILE A 90 -8.93 -18.97 6.88
N PRO A 91 -9.88 -18.44 7.70
CA PRO A 91 -11.14 -17.90 7.19
C PRO A 91 -10.89 -16.85 6.10
N GLN A 92 -11.74 -16.85 5.06
CA GLN A 92 -11.53 -15.93 3.92
C GLN A 92 -11.75 -14.46 4.31
N ASP A 93 -12.64 -14.22 5.27
CA ASP A 93 -12.95 -12.88 5.77
C ASP A 93 -11.91 -12.39 6.80
N ASP A 94 -10.96 -13.24 7.18
CA ASP A 94 -9.84 -12.86 8.05
C ASP A 94 -8.70 -12.18 7.29
N ILE A 95 -8.74 -12.15 5.96
CA ILE A 95 -7.73 -11.49 5.12
C ILE A 95 -8.41 -10.58 4.10
N LEU A 96 -8.13 -9.28 4.20
CA LEU A 96 -8.54 -8.28 3.21
C LEU A 96 -7.35 -7.89 2.33
N VAL A 97 -7.45 -8.16 1.04
CA VAL A 97 -6.44 -7.84 0.03
C VAL A 97 -6.86 -6.57 -0.72
N VAL A 98 -6.03 -5.54 -0.74
CA VAL A 98 -6.38 -4.21 -1.26
C VAL A 98 -5.43 -3.80 -2.39
N ASP A 99 -5.97 -3.66 -3.60
CA ASP A 99 -5.20 -3.14 -4.74
C ASP A 99 -5.12 -1.61 -4.70
N THR A 100 -3.88 -1.09 -4.68
CA THR A 100 -3.62 0.36 -4.71
C THR A 100 -3.18 0.86 -6.09
N MET A 101 -3.10 0.00 -7.10
CA MET A 101 -2.79 0.39 -8.48
C MET A 101 -3.73 1.48 -9.05
N PRO A 102 -5.04 1.52 -8.72
CA PRO A 102 -5.91 2.61 -9.16
C PRO A 102 -5.51 4.00 -8.65
N CYS A 103 -4.71 4.09 -7.58
CA CYS A 103 -4.16 5.35 -7.05
C CYS A 103 -2.83 5.75 -7.69
N VAL A 104 -2.27 4.93 -8.59
CA VAL A 104 -0.97 5.20 -9.21
C VAL A 104 -1.15 6.08 -10.44
N ASN A 105 -0.42 7.20 -10.49
CA ASN A 105 -0.33 8.05 -11.67
C ASN A 105 1.05 7.91 -12.36
N TRP A 106 1.15 8.43 -13.59
CA TRP A 106 2.37 8.31 -14.39
C TRP A 106 3.58 9.02 -13.76
N ILE A 107 3.36 10.09 -12.96
CA ILE A 107 4.43 10.78 -12.24
C ILE A 107 5.06 9.85 -11.22
N MET A 108 4.26 9.13 -10.43
CA MET A 108 4.76 8.11 -9.50
C MET A 108 5.53 7.00 -10.22
N VAL A 109 5.06 6.58 -11.40
CA VAL A 109 5.76 5.56 -12.21
C VAL A 109 7.15 6.04 -12.63
N VAL A 110 7.24 7.24 -13.22
CA VAL A 110 8.53 7.82 -13.65
C VAL A 110 9.46 8.02 -12.46
N GLY A 111 8.97 8.60 -11.37
CA GLY A 111 9.74 8.79 -10.14
C GLY A 111 10.25 7.46 -9.58
N GLY A 112 9.39 6.44 -9.55
CA GLY A 112 9.73 5.12 -9.04
C GLY A 112 10.76 4.38 -9.89
N ILE A 113 10.71 4.53 -11.22
CA ILE A 113 11.75 4.01 -12.12
C ILE A 113 13.08 4.69 -11.81
N LEU A 114 13.11 6.02 -11.71
CA LEU A 114 14.32 6.77 -11.42
C LEU A 114 14.92 6.37 -10.06
N SER A 115 14.10 6.32 -9.01
CA SER A 115 14.59 6.06 -7.66
C SER A 115 14.93 4.58 -7.40
N ARG A 116 14.06 3.65 -7.80
CA ARG A 116 14.18 2.22 -7.43
C ARG A 116 14.83 1.36 -8.50
N LYS A 117 14.63 1.66 -9.79
CA LYS A 117 15.20 0.86 -10.89
C LYS A 117 16.57 1.37 -11.33
N LEU A 118 16.74 2.70 -11.42
CA LEU A 118 17.98 3.33 -11.86
C LEU A 118 18.87 3.80 -10.70
N GLY A 119 18.38 3.76 -9.45
CA GLY A 119 19.14 4.15 -8.26
C GLY A 119 19.35 5.66 -8.11
N ILE A 120 18.71 6.49 -8.92
CA ILE A 120 18.82 7.96 -8.90
C ILE A 120 17.82 8.52 -7.87
N VAL A 121 18.03 8.16 -6.59
CA VAL A 121 17.10 8.45 -5.49
C VAL A 121 16.86 9.95 -5.28
N SER A 122 17.91 10.77 -5.40
CA SER A 122 17.85 12.22 -5.19
C SER A 122 16.90 12.94 -6.16
N VAL A 123 16.68 12.37 -7.34
CA VAL A 123 15.78 12.92 -8.38
C VAL A 123 14.44 12.18 -8.37
N GLY A 124 14.47 10.84 -8.32
CA GLY A 124 13.26 10.03 -8.38
C GLY A 124 12.33 10.24 -7.19
N ARG A 125 12.86 10.34 -5.97
CA ARG A 125 12.05 10.47 -4.75
C ARG A 125 11.23 11.76 -4.70
N PRO A 126 11.78 12.96 -5.00
CA PRO A 126 10.95 14.17 -5.14
C PRO A 126 9.81 14.04 -6.14
N ILE A 127 10.03 13.34 -7.27
CA ILE A 127 8.99 13.09 -8.29
C ILE A 127 7.91 12.16 -7.74
N VAL A 128 8.30 11.07 -7.07
CA VAL A 128 7.35 10.17 -6.38
C VAL A 128 6.53 10.93 -5.36
N ILE A 129 7.15 11.78 -4.54
CA ILE A 129 6.47 12.62 -3.54
C ILE A 129 5.43 13.51 -4.22
N HIS A 130 5.79 14.17 -5.33
CA HIS A 130 4.87 15.01 -6.07
C HIS A 130 3.67 14.22 -6.59
N GLY A 131 3.92 13.08 -7.24
CA GLY A 131 2.85 12.20 -7.74
C GLY A 131 1.96 11.64 -6.62
N THR A 132 2.55 11.30 -5.47
CA THR A 132 1.83 10.82 -4.28
C THR A 132 0.88 11.90 -3.75
N ARG A 133 1.37 13.14 -3.63
CA ARG A 133 0.56 14.29 -3.21
C ARG A 133 -0.57 14.59 -4.21
N GLN A 134 -0.31 14.47 -5.51
CA GLN A 134 -1.33 14.65 -6.54
C GLN A 134 -2.45 13.60 -6.43
N SER A 135 -2.14 12.36 -6.06
CA SER A 135 -3.14 11.29 -5.89
C SER A 135 -3.69 11.16 -4.47
N HIS A 136 -3.37 12.09 -3.56
CA HIS A 136 -3.77 12.00 -2.15
C HIS A 136 -5.28 11.76 -1.96
N GLY A 137 -6.13 12.50 -2.67
CA GLY A 137 -7.58 12.30 -2.60
C GLY A 137 -8.06 10.91 -3.04
N ASN A 138 -7.34 10.24 -3.96
CA ASN A 138 -7.66 8.86 -4.35
C ASN A 138 -7.27 7.87 -3.25
N PHE A 139 -6.14 8.11 -2.58
CA PHE A 139 -5.74 7.28 -1.45
C PHE A 139 -6.71 7.40 -0.28
N VAL A 140 -7.14 8.63 0.06
CA VAL A 140 -8.14 8.85 1.13
C VAL A 140 -9.43 8.09 0.82
N LYS A 141 -9.97 8.24 -0.41
CA LYS A 141 -11.16 7.51 -0.84
C LYS A 141 -11.00 5.99 -0.73
N LEU A 142 -9.85 5.45 -1.17
CA LEU A 142 -9.57 4.02 -1.05
C LEU A 142 -9.54 3.57 0.40
N THR A 143 -8.87 4.31 1.28
CA THR A 143 -8.78 3.94 2.70
C THR A 143 -10.11 4.02 3.41
N ASP A 144 -10.97 4.98 3.05
CA ASP A 144 -12.32 5.11 3.62
C ASP A 144 -13.23 3.95 3.18
N GLN A 145 -13.13 3.54 1.91
CA GLN A 145 -13.81 2.35 1.40
C GLN A 145 -13.36 1.10 2.17
N VAL A 146 -12.05 0.92 2.37
CA VAL A 146 -11.50 -0.21 3.12
C VAL A 146 -12.01 -0.23 4.56
N LYS A 147 -11.99 0.92 5.26
CA LYS A 147 -12.51 1.04 6.63
C LYS A 147 -13.99 0.65 6.69
N THR A 148 -14.79 1.09 5.72
CA THR A 148 -16.22 0.74 5.62
C THR A 148 -16.41 -0.77 5.41
N THR A 149 -15.63 -1.39 4.52
CA THR A 149 -15.67 -2.85 4.30
C THR A 149 -15.32 -3.63 5.56
N ILE A 150 -14.32 -3.18 6.32
CA ILE A 150 -13.93 -3.82 7.58
C ILE A 150 -15.07 -3.79 8.60
N MET A 151 -15.77 -2.66 8.71
CA MET A 151 -16.93 -2.55 9.62
C MET A 151 -18.03 -3.54 9.22
N GLN A 152 -18.37 -3.64 7.93
CA GLN A 152 -19.40 -4.55 7.44
C GLN A 152 -19.06 -6.03 7.68
N LEU A 153 -17.79 -6.41 7.49
CA LEU A 153 -17.33 -7.78 7.72
C LEU A 153 -17.31 -8.17 9.21
N LYS A 154 -17.17 -7.21 10.13
CA LYS A 154 -17.25 -7.48 11.58
C LYS A 154 -18.68 -7.65 12.09
N GLU A 155 -19.67 -7.11 11.37
CA GLU A 155 -21.09 -7.18 11.71
C GLU A 155 -21.78 -8.45 11.14
N SER A 156 -21.10 -9.19 10.26
CA SER A 156 -21.58 -10.42 9.62
C SER A 156 -21.17 -11.67 10.38
#